data_AF-A0A2E5AYE8-F1
#
_entry.id   AF-A0A2E5AYE8-F1
#
_cell.length_a   1.000
_cell.length_b   1.000
_cell.length_c   1.000
_cell.angle_alpha   90.00
_cell.angle_beta   90.00
_cell.angle_gamma   90.00
#
_symmetry.space_group_name_H-M   'P 1'
#
loop_
_entity.id
_entity.type
_entity.pdbx_description
1 polymer ?
#
loop_
_entity_poly.entity_id
_entity_poly.type
_entity_poly.pdbx_seq_one_letter_code
_entity_poly.pdbx_strand_id
1 'polypeptide(L)'
;MNQIFLILSFFTVFTVFSQSKKPNDPLAHTFSIVARDAKTGEMAVAVQSHWFSVGTAVPWGESGVGVVATQSFVNKSFGIKGLELLKEGKSPQEALDILLSDDEGRDFRQVAILDKQGRVATHTGKSCIDYAGHANGKDFSVQANMMLNDKVVPAMEKAWIENSEMPLAERMVAVLQAAQEAGGDIRGKQSAALVVFAGEASEEPWNDKLIDLRVDDSENPIKEIERLLKVFRAYEHMNEGDLYVEKNEMKNAMEAYNKAMEMFSENLEMQYWTAITLANDKQMEKASEMLQKIYAKDENWRELTRRLPKVGLLNISEENLKLLLR
;
A
#
# COMPACT_ATOMS: atom_id res chain seq x y z
N MET A 1 38.25 -61.33 36.47
CA MET A 1 38.23 -59.87 36.69
C MET A 1 38.18 -59.20 35.31
N ASN A 2 37.03 -58.61 35.01
CA ASN A 2 36.68 -57.65 33.94
C ASN A 2 36.95 -58.01 32.46
N GLN A 3 35.90 -58.48 31.78
CA GLN A 3 35.71 -58.33 30.33
C GLN A 3 35.05 -56.96 30.07
N ILE A 4 35.66 -56.13 29.24
CA ILE A 4 35.11 -54.85 28.78
C ILE A 4 34.43 -55.09 27.42
N PHE A 5 33.11 -54.90 27.36
CA PHE A 5 32.33 -54.85 26.12
C PHE A 5 32.49 -53.46 25.48
N LEU A 6 32.98 -53.41 24.24
CA LEU A 6 32.97 -52.21 23.41
C LEU A 6 31.65 -52.17 22.63
N ILE A 7 30.77 -51.21 22.96
CA ILE A 7 29.56 -50.92 22.17
C ILE A 7 29.92 -49.83 21.17
N LEU A 8 30.00 -50.18 19.88
CA LEU A 8 30.07 -49.22 18.78
C LEU A 8 28.65 -48.73 18.47
N SER A 9 28.34 -47.49 18.88
CA SER A 9 27.10 -46.81 18.47
C SER A 9 27.27 -46.25 17.06
N PHE A 10 26.57 -46.86 16.09
CA PHE A 10 26.42 -46.34 14.73
C PHE A 10 25.46 -45.13 14.78
N PHE A 11 26.00 -43.92 14.67
CA PHE A 11 25.19 -42.72 14.43
C PHE A 11 24.85 -42.63 12.94
N THR A 12 23.68 -43.14 12.54
CA THR A 12 23.08 -42.83 11.24
C THR A 12 22.58 -41.38 11.25
N VAL A 13 23.33 -40.49 10.61
CA VAL A 13 22.89 -39.12 10.32
C VAL A 13 21.83 -39.19 9.23
N PHE A 14 20.55 -39.09 9.61
CA PHE A 14 19.48 -38.81 8.67
C PHE A 14 19.58 -37.34 8.25
N THR A 15 20.13 -37.07 7.06
CA THR A 15 19.98 -35.79 6.41
C THR A 15 18.52 -35.65 5.97
N VAL A 16 17.71 -34.98 6.79
CA VAL A 16 16.38 -34.53 6.38
C VAL A 16 16.58 -33.44 5.32
N PHE A 17 16.47 -33.81 4.04
CA PHE A 17 16.26 -32.84 2.98
C PHE A 17 14.88 -32.21 3.22
N SER A 18 14.86 -31.06 3.88
CA SER A 18 13.71 -30.15 3.85
C SER A 18 13.55 -29.68 2.40
N GLN A 19 12.79 -30.42 1.60
CA GLN A 19 12.38 -29.96 0.29
C GLN A 19 11.31 -28.89 0.50
N SER A 20 11.73 -27.63 0.52
CA SER A 20 10.87 -26.52 0.13
C SER A 20 10.45 -26.77 -1.32
N LYS A 21 9.31 -27.45 -1.53
CA LYS A 21 8.65 -27.44 -2.84
C LYS A 21 8.32 -25.98 -3.10
N LYS A 22 8.83 -25.41 -4.21
CA LYS A 22 8.37 -24.11 -4.69
C LYS A 22 6.83 -24.14 -4.66
N PRO A 23 6.17 -23.17 -4.01
CA PRO A 23 4.72 -23.09 -4.07
C PRO A 23 4.33 -23.05 -5.55
N ASN A 24 3.37 -23.89 -5.95
CA ASN A 24 2.73 -23.73 -7.25
C ASN A 24 2.14 -22.30 -7.33
N ASP A 25 2.11 -21.73 -8.53
CA ASP A 25 1.55 -20.40 -8.79
C ASP A 25 0.18 -20.25 -8.09
N PRO A 26 0.06 -19.35 -7.09
CA PRO A 26 -1.16 -19.25 -6.32
C PRO A 26 -2.29 -18.70 -7.19
N LEU A 27 -3.47 -19.25 -6.99
CA LEU A 27 -4.69 -18.84 -7.66
C LEU A 27 -5.26 -17.59 -6.97
N ALA A 28 -5.12 -16.43 -7.59
CA ALA A 28 -5.68 -15.17 -7.10
C ALA A 28 -6.73 -14.63 -8.08
N HIS A 29 -8.02 -14.85 -7.76
CA HIS A 29 -9.12 -14.29 -8.54
C HIS A 29 -9.47 -12.89 -8.08
N THR A 30 -9.60 -11.98 -9.03
CA THR A 30 -9.11 -10.63 -8.78
C THR A 30 -9.71 -9.64 -9.78
N PHE A 31 -10.01 -8.44 -9.32
CA PHE A 31 -10.06 -7.27 -10.18
C PHE A 31 -8.98 -6.27 -9.73
N SER A 32 -8.34 -5.63 -10.71
CA SER A 32 -7.28 -4.67 -10.45
C SER A 32 -7.22 -3.59 -11.53
N ILE A 33 -6.51 -2.52 -11.20
CA ILE A 33 -6.23 -1.40 -12.08
C ILE A 33 -4.73 -1.10 -11.99
N VAL A 34 -4.12 -0.84 -13.14
CA VAL A 34 -2.84 -0.12 -13.25
C VAL A 34 -3.13 1.23 -13.87
N ALA A 35 -2.54 2.29 -13.32
CA ALA A 35 -2.78 3.62 -13.86
C ALA A 35 -1.64 4.59 -13.60
N ARG A 36 -1.67 5.70 -14.33
CA ARG A 36 -0.77 6.84 -14.19
C ARG A 36 -1.56 8.13 -14.11
N ASP A 37 -1.13 9.05 -13.25
CA ASP A 37 -1.57 10.43 -13.33
C ASP A 37 -0.65 11.19 -14.28
N ALA A 38 -1.20 11.71 -15.37
CA ALA A 38 -0.44 12.45 -16.36
C ALA A 38 0.10 13.79 -15.84
N LYS A 39 -0.51 14.38 -14.80
CA LYS A 39 -0.09 15.67 -14.23
C LYS A 39 1.15 15.51 -13.35
N THR A 40 1.16 14.52 -12.45
CA THR A 40 2.25 14.28 -11.50
C THR A 40 3.28 13.27 -12.00
N GLY A 41 2.89 12.42 -12.96
CA GLY A 41 3.66 11.27 -13.40
C GLY A 41 3.56 10.06 -12.49
N GLU A 42 2.92 10.16 -11.32
CA GLU A 42 2.73 9.05 -10.38
C GLU A 42 2.06 7.85 -11.07
N MET A 43 2.47 6.66 -10.66
CA MET A 43 1.93 5.41 -11.18
C MET A 43 1.47 4.53 -10.03
N ALA A 44 0.41 3.77 -10.24
CA ALA A 44 -0.20 3.00 -9.18
C ALA A 44 -0.74 1.65 -9.65
N VAL A 45 -0.81 0.72 -8.71
CA VAL A 45 -1.54 -0.53 -8.85
C VAL A 45 -2.49 -0.68 -7.67
N ALA A 46 -3.75 -0.99 -7.95
CA ALA A 46 -4.74 -1.29 -6.91
C ALA A 46 -5.48 -2.58 -7.26
N VAL A 47 -5.79 -3.37 -6.24
CA VAL A 47 -6.31 -4.73 -6.41
C VAL A 47 -7.22 -5.14 -5.26
N GLN A 48 -8.26 -5.93 -5.55
CA GLN A 48 -9.02 -6.70 -4.55
C GLN A 48 -9.17 -8.17 -5.01
N SER A 49 -9.13 -9.10 -4.06
CA SER A 49 -9.36 -10.53 -4.29
C SER A 49 -10.09 -11.20 -3.12
N HIS A 50 -10.79 -12.31 -3.38
CA HIS A 50 -11.13 -13.30 -2.36
C HIS A 50 -9.99 -14.33 -2.21
N TRP A 51 -8.80 -13.84 -1.87
CA TRP A 51 -7.61 -14.64 -1.58
C TRP A 51 -6.84 -13.95 -0.46
N PHE A 52 -6.14 -14.71 0.38
CA PHE A 52 -5.34 -14.14 1.45
C PHE A 52 -4.15 -13.34 0.88
N SER A 53 -3.97 -12.11 1.35
CA SER A 53 -2.77 -11.30 1.11
C SER A 53 -2.42 -11.06 -0.38
N VAL A 54 -3.41 -10.66 -1.19
CA VAL A 54 -3.23 -10.39 -2.63
C VAL A 54 -2.12 -9.38 -2.96
N GLY A 55 -1.87 -8.43 -2.04
CA GLY A 55 -0.83 -7.41 -2.18
C GLY A 55 0.60 -7.96 -2.24
N THR A 56 0.86 -9.24 -1.91
CA THR A 56 2.21 -9.84 -2.07
C THR A 56 2.45 -10.42 -3.46
N ALA A 57 1.43 -10.44 -4.32
CA ALA A 57 1.44 -11.24 -5.54
C ALA A 57 1.14 -10.41 -6.78
N VAL A 58 0.14 -9.53 -6.69
CA VAL A 58 -0.39 -8.82 -7.87
C VAL A 58 0.32 -7.50 -8.15
N PRO A 59 0.47 -6.55 -7.20
CA PRO A 59 0.97 -5.22 -7.51
C PRO A 59 2.49 -5.15 -7.54
N TRP A 60 3.03 -4.65 -8.64
CA TRP A 60 4.47 -4.38 -8.82
C TRP A 60 4.65 -3.00 -9.46
N GLY A 61 5.75 -2.33 -9.12
CA GLY A 61 6.10 -1.06 -9.75
C GLY A 61 7.50 -0.59 -9.40
N GLU A 62 8.00 0.31 -10.22
CA GLU A 62 9.28 1.01 -10.04
C GLU A 62 9.11 2.46 -10.55
N SER A 63 9.46 3.42 -9.70
CA SER A 63 9.40 4.84 -10.03
C SER A 63 10.27 5.19 -11.24
N GLY A 64 9.76 6.06 -12.11
CA GLY A 64 10.44 6.38 -13.37
C GLY A 64 10.49 5.24 -14.40
N VAL A 65 9.86 4.09 -14.15
CA VAL A 65 9.84 2.93 -15.05
C VAL A 65 8.41 2.54 -15.45
N GLY A 66 7.60 2.08 -14.52
CA GLY A 66 6.27 1.53 -14.82
C GLY A 66 5.65 0.75 -13.67
N VAL A 67 4.50 0.15 -13.94
CA VAL A 67 3.73 -0.68 -13.02
C VAL A 67 3.18 -1.92 -13.73
N VAL A 68 3.07 -3.02 -12.99
CA VAL A 68 2.58 -4.32 -13.49
C VAL A 68 1.58 -4.92 -12.51
N ALA A 69 0.46 -5.41 -13.04
CA ALA A 69 -0.49 -6.27 -12.33
C ALA A 69 -0.50 -7.66 -12.98
N THR A 70 -0.15 -8.70 -12.23
CA THR A 70 -0.22 -10.11 -12.69
C THR A 70 -1.19 -10.88 -11.79
N GLN A 71 -2.22 -11.51 -12.38
CA GLN A 71 -3.36 -12.10 -11.67
C GLN A 71 -3.92 -13.35 -12.37
N SER A 72 -5.05 -13.88 -11.85
CA SER A 72 -5.60 -15.21 -12.17
C SER A 72 -4.67 -16.29 -11.62
N PHE A 73 -3.97 -17.05 -12.47
CA PHE A 73 -2.87 -17.90 -12.03
C PHE A 73 -1.58 -17.07 -12.01
N VAL A 74 -1.27 -16.46 -10.87
CA VAL A 74 -0.21 -15.46 -10.75
C VAL A 74 1.16 -16.06 -11.04
N ASN A 75 1.86 -15.50 -12.02
CA ASN A 75 3.30 -15.70 -12.18
C ASN A 75 4.03 -14.45 -11.64
N LYS A 76 4.50 -14.50 -10.38
CA LYS A 76 5.15 -13.35 -9.73
C LYS A 76 6.36 -12.81 -10.49
N SER A 77 7.03 -13.67 -11.28
CA SER A 77 8.20 -13.23 -12.06
C SER A 77 7.86 -12.18 -13.12
N PHE A 78 6.61 -12.11 -13.58
CA PHE A 78 6.17 -11.12 -14.57
C PHE A 78 6.22 -9.69 -14.00
N GLY A 79 6.06 -9.53 -12.69
CA GLY A 79 6.20 -8.23 -12.04
C GLY A 79 7.61 -7.68 -12.19
N ILE A 80 8.59 -8.41 -11.63
CA ILE A 80 10.00 -8.01 -11.65
C ILE A 80 10.55 -7.95 -13.08
N LYS A 81 10.38 -9.01 -13.87
CA LYS A 81 10.91 -9.07 -15.24
C LYS A 81 10.23 -8.07 -16.18
N GLY A 82 8.94 -7.80 -15.98
CA GLY A 82 8.23 -6.79 -16.75
C GLY A 82 8.85 -5.41 -16.53
N LEU A 83 9.12 -5.04 -15.28
CA LEU A 83 9.78 -3.78 -14.94
C LEU A 83 11.22 -3.71 -15.49
N GLU A 84 11.99 -4.81 -15.40
CA GLU A 84 13.33 -4.90 -16.00
C GLU A 84 13.30 -4.63 -17.51
N LEU A 85 12.35 -5.25 -18.23
CA LEU A 85 12.19 -5.04 -19.68
C LEU A 85 11.81 -3.59 -20.02
N LEU A 86 10.91 -2.97 -19.23
CA LEU A 86 10.58 -1.56 -19.39
C LEU A 86 11.81 -0.66 -19.16
N LYS A 87 12.62 -0.98 -18.16
CA LYS A 87 13.86 -0.26 -17.83
C LYS A 87 14.92 -0.38 -18.93
N GLU A 88 14.95 -1.51 -19.64
CA GLU A 88 15.75 -1.72 -20.86
C GLU A 88 15.19 -0.97 -22.10
N GLY A 89 14.07 -0.26 -21.96
CA GLY A 89 13.48 0.57 -23.01
C GLY A 89 12.47 -0.16 -23.89
N LYS A 90 12.06 -1.38 -23.53
CA LYS A 90 10.96 -2.09 -24.22
C LYS A 90 9.64 -1.36 -23.98
N SER A 91 8.78 -1.35 -25.00
CA SER A 91 7.39 -0.98 -24.81
C SER A 91 6.65 -2.03 -23.97
N PRO A 92 5.51 -1.67 -23.33
CA PRO A 92 4.68 -2.63 -22.61
C PRO A 92 4.29 -3.85 -23.45
N GLN A 93 4.01 -3.66 -24.75
CA GLN A 93 3.66 -4.78 -25.63
C GLN A 93 4.85 -5.71 -25.88
N GLU A 94 6.03 -5.17 -26.17
CA GLU A 94 7.24 -5.99 -26.33
C GLU A 94 7.59 -6.74 -25.05
N ALA A 95 7.48 -6.08 -23.89
CA ALA A 95 7.70 -6.71 -22.60
C ALA A 95 6.71 -7.86 -22.36
N LEU A 96 5.43 -7.63 -22.64
CA LEU A 96 4.38 -8.64 -22.51
C LEU A 96 4.62 -9.85 -23.45
N ASP A 97 4.96 -9.60 -24.71
CA ASP A 97 5.22 -10.66 -25.68
C ASP A 97 6.41 -11.54 -25.27
N ILE A 98 7.48 -10.93 -24.74
CA ILE A 98 8.65 -11.64 -24.21
C ILE A 98 8.27 -12.48 -22.98
N LEU A 99 7.48 -11.94 -22.06
CA LEU A 99 7.06 -12.68 -20.87
C LEU A 99 6.19 -13.89 -21.22
N LEU A 100 5.34 -13.77 -22.24
CA LEU A 100 4.40 -14.82 -22.66
C LEU A 100 5.02 -15.86 -23.60
N SER A 101 6.15 -15.59 -24.25
CA SER A 101 6.77 -16.54 -25.19
C SER A 101 7.18 -17.84 -24.50
N ASP A 102 7.63 -17.72 -23.24
CA ASP A 102 8.23 -18.81 -22.48
C ASP A 102 7.31 -19.32 -21.35
N ASP A 103 6.08 -18.81 -21.23
CA ASP A 103 5.11 -19.23 -20.20
C ASP A 103 4.10 -20.23 -20.78
N GLU A 104 4.34 -21.53 -20.54
CA GLU A 104 3.39 -22.60 -20.88
C GLU A 104 2.01 -22.39 -20.23
N GLY A 105 1.95 -21.67 -19.11
CA GLY A 105 0.73 -21.33 -18.39
C GLY A 105 0.02 -20.07 -18.93
N ARG A 106 0.50 -19.43 -20.00
CA ARG A 106 -0.04 -18.16 -20.54
C ARG A 106 -1.56 -18.13 -20.70
N ASP A 107 -2.18 -19.25 -21.04
CA ASP A 107 -3.63 -19.34 -21.23
C ASP A 107 -4.42 -19.16 -19.93
N PHE A 108 -3.78 -19.29 -18.77
CA PHE A 108 -4.37 -19.09 -17.44
C PHE A 108 -4.00 -17.74 -16.80
N ARG A 109 -3.10 -16.97 -17.43
CA ARG A 109 -2.59 -15.70 -16.91
C ARG A 109 -3.51 -14.55 -17.28
N GLN A 110 -3.55 -13.54 -16.41
CA GLN A 110 -4.03 -12.22 -16.77
C GLN A 110 -3.03 -11.18 -16.30
N VAL A 111 -2.61 -10.28 -17.19
CA VAL A 111 -1.50 -9.36 -16.94
C VAL A 111 -1.83 -8.00 -17.53
N ALA A 112 -1.48 -6.92 -16.82
CA ALA A 112 -1.46 -5.56 -17.33
C ALA A 112 -0.10 -4.93 -17.02
N ILE A 113 0.49 -4.27 -18.02
CA ILE A 113 1.75 -3.53 -17.92
C ILE A 113 1.47 -2.10 -18.37
N LEU A 114 1.84 -1.13 -17.55
CA LEU A 114 1.80 0.30 -17.87
C LEU A 114 3.19 0.88 -17.65
N ASP A 115 3.69 1.67 -18.61
CA ASP A 115 4.98 2.35 -18.46
C ASP A 115 4.83 3.82 -18.04
N LYS A 116 5.95 4.45 -17.70
CA LYS A 116 5.99 5.89 -17.35
C LYS A 116 5.54 6.85 -18.45
N GLN A 117 5.39 6.40 -19.70
CA GLN A 117 4.81 7.19 -20.80
C GLN A 117 3.28 7.03 -20.91
N GLY A 118 2.67 6.22 -20.04
CA GLY A 118 1.23 5.94 -20.06
C GLY A 118 0.81 4.97 -21.16
N ARG A 119 1.75 4.26 -21.78
CA ARG A 119 1.46 3.18 -22.73
C ARG A 119 1.06 1.93 -21.94
N VAL A 120 0.18 1.11 -22.51
CA VAL A 120 -0.42 -0.04 -21.85
C VAL A 120 -0.37 -1.26 -22.76
N ALA A 121 -0.11 -2.43 -22.18
CA ALA A 121 -0.37 -3.72 -22.81
C ALA A 121 -1.00 -4.69 -21.81
N THR A 122 -1.92 -5.52 -22.31
CA THR A 122 -2.67 -6.48 -21.50
C THR A 122 -2.73 -7.85 -22.14
N HIS A 123 -2.79 -8.88 -21.30
CA HIS A 123 -3.08 -10.25 -21.70
C HIS A 123 -4.20 -10.79 -20.84
N THR A 124 -5.18 -11.45 -21.46
CA THR A 124 -6.19 -12.26 -20.76
C THR A 124 -6.22 -13.61 -21.43
N GLY A 125 -5.67 -14.60 -20.76
CA GLY A 125 -5.61 -15.96 -21.27
C GLY A 125 -7.01 -16.56 -21.48
N LYS A 126 -7.17 -17.38 -22.52
CA LYS A 126 -8.44 -18.02 -22.90
C LYS A 126 -8.99 -19.02 -21.87
N SER A 127 -8.19 -19.38 -20.87
CA SER A 127 -8.55 -20.28 -19.78
C SER A 127 -8.70 -19.56 -18.44
N CYS A 128 -8.70 -18.22 -18.44
CA CYS A 128 -9.22 -17.45 -17.32
C CYS A 128 -10.72 -17.73 -17.16
N ILE A 129 -11.18 -17.84 -15.91
CA ILE A 129 -12.57 -18.18 -15.59
C ILE A 129 -13.51 -17.04 -16.03
N ASP A 130 -14.70 -17.42 -16.48
CA ASP A 130 -15.72 -16.57 -17.10
C ASP A 130 -15.89 -15.19 -16.44
N TYR A 131 -16.32 -14.26 -17.31
CA TYR A 131 -16.29 -12.83 -17.05
C TYR A 131 -14.87 -12.31 -16.78
N ALA A 132 -13.88 -12.99 -17.39
CA ALA A 132 -12.54 -12.48 -17.54
C ALA A 132 -12.44 -11.50 -18.71
N GLY A 133 -11.88 -10.33 -18.45
CA GLY A 133 -11.72 -9.29 -19.44
C GLY A 133 -10.86 -8.14 -18.93
N HIS A 134 -10.64 -7.16 -19.81
CA HIS A 134 -9.93 -5.93 -19.50
C HIS A 134 -10.45 -4.79 -20.38
N ALA A 135 -10.17 -3.56 -19.96
CA ALA A 135 -10.35 -2.36 -20.77
C ALA A 135 -9.11 -1.48 -20.64
N ASN A 136 -8.59 -1.03 -21.79
CA ASN A 136 -7.39 -0.20 -21.88
C ASN A 136 -7.78 1.20 -22.30
N GLY A 137 -7.15 2.20 -21.70
CA GLY A 137 -7.21 3.56 -22.19
C GLY A 137 -5.88 4.27 -22.01
N LYS A 138 -5.89 5.57 -22.26
CA LYS A 138 -4.69 6.40 -22.07
C LYS A 138 -4.39 6.49 -20.57
N ASP A 139 -3.16 6.16 -20.18
CA ASP A 139 -2.68 6.19 -18.79
C ASP A 139 -3.38 5.18 -17.85
N PHE A 140 -4.11 4.17 -18.33
CA PHE A 140 -4.67 3.12 -17.46
C PHE A 140 -5.03 1.80 -18.16
N SER A 141 -5.13 0.75 -17.35
CA SER A 141 -5.83 -0.50 -17.67
C SER A 141 -6.59 -1.03 -16.46
N VAL A 142 -7.79 -1.52 -16.69
CA VAL A 142 -8.59 -2.27 -15.70
C VAL A 142 -8.76 -3.70 -16.18
N GLN A 143 -8.69 -4.67 -15.26
CA GLN A 143 -8.81 -6.09 -15.58
C GLN A 143 -9.50 -6.85 -14.46
N ALA A 144 -10.27 -7.87 -14.84
CA ALA A 144 -10.93 -8.76 -13.89
C ALA A 144 -11.03 -10.19 -14.44
N ASN A 145 -11.16 -11.18 -13.54
CA ASN A 145 -11.44 -12.58 -13.86
C ASN A 145 -12.27 -13.25 -12.75
N MET A 146 -13.09 -14.26 -13.08
CA MET A 146 -14.01 -14.91 -12.12
C MET A 146 -14.97 -13.90 -11.46
N MET A 147 -15.54 -13.02 -12.28
CA MET A 147 -16.50 -12.04 -11.77
C MET A 147 -17.90 -12.65 -11.68
N LEU A 148 -18.77 -12.05 -10.87
CA LEU A 148 -20.17 -12.47 -10.78
C LEU A 148 -20.93 -12.26 -12.11
N ASN A 149 -20.51 -11.30 -12.93
CA ASN A 149 -21.12 -10.94 -14.20
C ASN A 149 -20.17 -10.11 -15.09
N ASP A 150 -20.61 -9.80 -16.30
CA ASP A 150 -19.87 -9.05 -17.33
C ASP A 150 -19.81 -7.52 -17.12
N LYS A 151 -20.45 -6.98 -16.08
CA LYS A 151 -20.55 -5.53 -15.85
C LYS A 151 -19.38 -4.95 -15.04
N VAL A 152 -18.55 -5.80 -14.43
CA VAL A 152 -17.47 -5.36 -13.55
C VAL A 152 -16.42 -4.52 -14.29
N VAL A 153 -15.86 -5.02 -15.39
CA VAL A 153 -14.86 -4.27 -16.18
C VAL A 153 -15.42 -2.94 -16.72
N PRO A 154 -16.63 -2.90 -17.32
CA PRO A 154 -17.27 -1.64 -17.71
C PRO A 154 -17.47 -0.64 -16.55
N ALA A 155 -17.83 -1.13 -15.36
CA ALA A 155 -17.99 -0.26 -14.19
C ALA A 155 -16.66 0.33 -13.74
N MET A 156 -15.57 -0.45 -13.77
CA MET A 156 -14.22 0.02 -13.46
C MET A 156 -13.75 1.10 -14.43
N GLU A 157 -13.90 0.87 -15.73
CA GLU A 157 -13.54 1.86 -16.76
C GLU A 157 -14.34 3.15 -16.59
N LYS A 158 -15.65 3.03 -16.40
CA LYS A 158 -16.53 4.19 -16.16
C LYS A 158 -16.09 4.98 -14.93
N ALA A 159 -15.85 4.32 -13.80
CA ALA A 159 -15.42 4.98 -12.57
C ALA A 159 -14.07 5.68 -12.73
N TRP A 160 -13.14 5.09 -13.50
CA TRP A 160 -11.89 5.76 -13.83
C TRP A 160 -12.16 7.07 -14.58
N ILE A 161 -12.97 7.03 -15.63
CA ILE A 161 -13.29 8.20 -16.47
C ILE A 161 -13.99 9.30 -15.66
N GLU A 162 -14.99 8.96 -14.86
CA GLU A 162 -15.82 9.93 -14.12
C GLU A 162 -15.07 10.64 -12.99
N ASN A 163 -14.00 10.04 -12.46
CA ASN A 163 -13.24 10.57 -11.33
C ASN A 163 -11.88 11.17 -11.74
N SER A 164 -11.77 11.77 -12.94
CA SER A 164 -10.51 12.30 -13.48
C SER A 164 -9.84 13.38 -12.65
N GLU A 165 -10.60 14.08 -11.81
CA GLU A 165 -10.10 15.16 -10.97
C GLU A 165 -9.68 14.72 -9.56
N MET A 166 -9.91 13.46 -9.19
CA MET A 166 -9.42 12.92 -7.92
C MET A 166 -7.91 12.69 -7.99
N PRO A 167 -7.17 12.85 -6.87
CA PRO A 167 -5.79 12.39 -6.82
C PRO A 167 -5.70 10.88 -7.07
N LEU A 168 -4.56 10.42 -7.59
CA LEU A 168 -4.41 9.07 -8.14
C LEU A 168 -4.85 7.97 -7.17
N ALA A 169 -4.38 8.02 -5.91
CA ALA A 169 -4.70 7.03 -4.90
C ALA A 169 -6.21 6.89 -4.65
N GLU A 170 -6.90 8.01 -4.46
CA GLU A 170 -8.34 8.09 -4.22
C GLU A 170 -9.12 7.61 -5.45
N ARG A 171 -8.68 7.98 -6.66
CA ARG A 171 -9.28 7.52 -7.92
C ARG A 171 -9.17 6.01 -8.09
N MET A 172 -8.04 5.41 -7.70
CA MET A 172 -7.85 3.97 -7.74
C MET A 172 -8.80 3.25 -6.76
N VAL A 173 -9.02 3.80 -5.56
CA VAL A 173 -9.99 3.26 -4.60
C VAL A 173 -11.42 3.34 -5.17
N ALA A 174 -11.80 4.45 -5.79
CA ALA A 174 -13.12 4.61 -6.42
C ALA A 174 -13.36 3.56 -7.53
N VAL A 175 -12.34 3.22 -8.32
CA VAL A 175 -12.43 2.14 -9.32
C VAL A 175 -12.67 0.78 -8.67
N LEU A 176 -11.97 0.46 -7.58
CA LEU A 176 -12.21 -0.79 -6.85
C LEU A 176 -13.61 -0.85 -6.25
N GLN A 177 -14.11 0.27 -5.69
CA GLN A 177 -15.48 0.37 -5.17
C GLN A 177 -16.51 0.06 -6.26
N ALA A 178 -16.37 0.69 -7.44
CA ALA A 178 -17.26 0.47 -8.58
C ALA A 178 -17.25 -1.00 -9.06
N ALA A 179 -16.08 -1.64 -9.09
CA ALA A 179 -15.98 -3.07 -9.41
C ALA A 179 -16.78 -3.94 -8.43
N GLN A 180 -16.64 -3.67 -7.13
CA GLN A 180 -17.31 -4.40 -6.07
C GLN A 180 -18.84 -4.19 -6.10
N GLU A 181 -19.29 -2.97 -6.37
CA GLU A 181 -20.71 -2.62 -6.50
C GLU A 181 -21.36 -3.25 -7.74
N ALA A 182 -20.61 -3.42 -8.82
CA ALA A 182 -21.06 -4.11 -10.04
C ALA A 182 -21.19 -5.63 -9.87
N GLY A 183 -20.70 -6.20 -8.77
CA GLY A 183 -20.82 -7.61 -8.40
C GLY A 183 -19.53 -8.23 -7.90
N GLY A 184 -18.38 -7.71 -8.32
CA GLY A 184 -17.05 -8.17 -7.90
C GLY A 184 -16.78 -9.66 -8.18
N ASP A 185 -15.81 -10.21 -7.44
CA ASP A 185 -15.46 -11.64 -7.46
C ASP A 185 -16.64 -12.48 -6.95
N ILE A 186 -17.00 -13.53 -7.69
CA ILE A 186 -18.14 -14.41 -7.38
C ILE A 186 -18.06 -15.07 -5.99
N ARG A 187 -16.86 -15.16 -5.42
CA ARG A 187 -16.60 -15.76 -4.10
C ARG A 187 -16.77 -14.76 -2.96
N GLY A 188 -16.86 -13.46 -3.26
CA GLY A 188 -16.90 -12.37 -2.29
C GLY A 188 -15.62 -11.56 -2.26
N LYS A 189 -15.19 -11.13 -1.07
CA LYS A 189 -14.03 -10.27 -0.85
C LYS A 189 -13.25 -10.72 0.39
N GLN A 190 -11.92 -10.57 0.36
CA GLN A 190 -11.07 -10.94 1.49
C GLN A 190 -9.87 -9.99 1.67
N SER A 191 -9.16 -9.66 0.59
CA SER A 191 -7.97 -8.81 0.68
C SER A 191 -7.95 -7.74 -0.41
N ALA A 192 -7.22 -6.66 -0.13
CA ALA A 192 -6.98 -5.57 -1.07
C ALA A 192 -5.61 -4.93 -0.85
N ALA A 193 -5.08 -4.29 -1.89
CA ALA A 193 -3.89 -3.48 -1.79
C ALA A 193 -3.96 -2.27 -2.73
N LEU A 194 -3.29 -1.20 -2.34
CA LEU A 194 -3.04 0.00 -3.13
C LEU A 194 -1.57 0.36 -2.98
N VAL A 195 -0.85 0.43 -4.09
CA VAL A 195 0.55 0.83 -4.13
C VAL A 195 0.72 1.97 -5.13
N VAL A 196 1.35 3.07 -4.70
CA VAL A 196 1.62 4.26 -5.51
C VAL A 196 3.12 4.53 -5.51
N PHE A 197 3.65 4.85 -6.68
CA PHE A 197 5.05 5.10 -6.96
C PHE A 197 5.22 6.51 -7.52
N ALA A 198 6.32 7.18 -7.16
CA ALA A 198 6.68 8.47 -7.73
C ALA A 198 6.87 8.38 -9.25
N GLY A 199 6.58 9.46 -9.97
CA GLY A 199 6.70 9.49 -11.43
C GLY A 199 8.14 9.43 -11.95
N GLU A 200 9.10 9.92 -11.15
CA GLU A 200 10.53 9.85 -11.42
C GLU A 200 11.21 9.07 -10.30
N ALA A 201 12.32 8.40 -10.63
CA ALA A 201 13.15 7.74 -9.63
C ALA A 201 13.97 8.78 -8.86
N SER A 202 14.09 8.60 -7.54
CA SER A 202 14.99 9.42 -6.72
C SER A 202 16.35 8.75 -6.51
N GLU A 203 17.27 9.46 -5.84
CA GLU A 203 18.51 8.88 -5.34
C GLU A 203 18.28 7.95 -4.12
N GLU A 204 17.06 7.92 -3.60
CA GLU A 204 16.62 7.15 -2.43
C GLU A 204 15.48 6.19 -2.81
N PRO A 205 15.73 5.12 -3.58
CA PRO A 205 14.68 4.24 -4.12
C PRO A 205 13.84 3.53 -3.04
N TRP A 206 14.28 3.52 -1.78
CA TRP A 206 13.47 3.04 -0.64
C TRP A 206 12.32 3.99 -0.25
N ASN A 207 12.37 5.26 -0.69
CA ASN A 207 11.34 6.29 -0.48
C ASN A 207 10.43 6.50 -1.69
N ASP A 208 10.79 5.96 -2.86
CA ASP A 208 10.06 6.13 -4.13
C ASP A 208 8.66 5.50 -4.13
N LYS A 209 8.42 4.54 -3.24
CA LYS A 209 7.09 4.00 -2.98
C LYS A 209 6.32 4.94 -2.04
N LEU A 210 5.58 5.86 -2.64
CA LEU A 210 4.83 6.91 -1.95
C LEU A 210 3.74 6.33 -1.04
N ILE A 211 3.00 5.32 -1.50
CA ILE A 211 1.91 4.70 -0.74
C ILE A 211 2.03 3.17 -0.86
N ASP A 212 1.93 2.46 0.26
CA ASP A 212 1.83 0.99 0.32
C ASP A 212 0.80 0.61 1.39
N LEU A 213 -0.46 0.46 0.95
CA LEU A 213 -1.56 0.09 1.83
C LEU A 213 -2.02 -1.32 1.51
N ARG A 214 -2.14 -2.14 2.56
CA ARG A 214 -2.43 -3.56 2.45
C ARG A 214 -3.43 -3.99 3.50
N VAL A 215 -4.45 -4.72 3.05
CA VAL A 215 -5.41 -5.41 3.90
C VAL A 215 -5.39 -6.86 3.47
N ASP A 216 -4.68 -7.69 4.24
CA ASP A 216 -4.41 -9.07 3.86
C ASP A 216 -5.58 -10.03 4.14
N ASP A 217 -6.47 -9.67 5.08
CA ASP A 217 -7.70 -10.40 5.43
C ASP A 217 -8.72 -9.46 6.10
N SER A 218 -9.92 -9.35 5.52
CA SER A 218 -11.02 -8.53 6.01
C SER A 218 -12.32 -8.87 5.28
N GLU A 219 -13.46 -8.76 5.97
CA GLU A 219 -14.78 -8.80 5.33
C GLU A 219 -15.05 -7.56 4.45
N ASN A 220 -14.30 -6.48 4.63
CA ASN A 220 -14.51 -5.20 3.93
C ASN A 220 -13.17 -4.57 3.50
N PRO A 221 -12.36 -5.24 2.67
CA PRO A 221 -10.98 -4.84 2.43
C PRO A 221 -10.87 -3.49 1.70
N ILE A 222 -11.74 -3.16 0.75
CA ILE A 222 -11.73 -1.84 0.09
C ILE A 222 -12.08 -0.70 1.07
N LYS A 223 -13.08 -0.89 1.95
CA LYS A 223 -13.42 0.13 2.97
C LYS A 223 -12.25 0.34 3.94
N GLU A 224 -11.51 -0.73 4.22
CA GLU A 224 -10.33 -0.64 5.07
C GLU A 224 -9.16 0.05 4.36
N ILE A 225 -8.94 -0.18 3.05
CA ILE A 225 -8.00 0.60 2.24
C ILE A 225 -8.39 2.08 2.22
N GLU A 226 -9.66 2.43 2.05
CA GLU A 226 -10.15 3.81 2.10
C GLU A 226 -9.86 4.45 3.48
N ARG A 227 -10.14 3.74 4.57
CA ARG A 227 -9.81 4.19 5.93
C ARG A 227 -8.31 4.41 6.10
N LEU A 228 -7.48 3.46 5.67
CA LEU A 228 -6.02 3.54 5.75
C LEU A 228 -5.46 4.68 4.89
N LEU A 229 -6.02 4.92 3.70
CA LEU A 229 -5.62 6.03 2.84
C LEU A 229 -5.92 7.36 3.53
N LYS A 230 -7.09 7.50 4.15
CA LYS A 230 -7.40 8.68 4.95
C LYS A 230 -6.36 8.85 6.08
N VAL A 231 -6.03 7.78 6.82
CA VAL A 231 -5.01 7.82 7.91
C VAL A 231 -3.67 8.30 7.36
N PHE A 232 -3.25 7.75 6.22
CA PHE A 232 -2.02 8.12 5.54
C PHE A 232 -2.00 9.63 5.21
N ARG A 233 -3.06 10.16 4.59
CA ARG A 233 -3.18 11.61 4.29
C ARG A 233 -3.10 12.49 5.54
N ALA A 234 -3.68 12.05 6.65
CA ALA A 234 -3.57 12.78 7.91
C ALA A 234 -2.13 12.81 8.44
N TYR A 235 -1.39 11.71 8.31
CA TYR A 235 0.04 11.69 8.65
C TYR A 235 0.90 12.52 7.68
N GLU A 236 0.54 12.64 6.39
CA GLU A 236 1.22 13.58 5.49
C GLU A 236 1.11 15.02 6.02
N HIS A 237 -0.07 15.43 6.48
CA HIS A 237 -0.26 16.74 7.11
C HIS A 237 0.48 16.89 8.46
N MET A 238 0.59 15.81 9.25
CA MET A 238 1.43 15.84 10.46
C MET A 238 2.90 16.10 10.10
N ASN A 239 3.43 15.35 9.14
CA ASN A 239 4.82 15.49 8.69
C ASN A 239 5.07 16.88 8.06
N GLU A 240 4.12 17.39 7.28
CA GLU A 240 4.17 18.76 6.76
C GLU A 240 4.21 19.80 7.90
N GLY A 241 3.41 19.58 8.95
CA GLY A 241 3.45 20.40 10.15
C GLY A 241 4.83 20.41 10.82
N ASP A 242 5.44 19.25 10.98
CA ASP A 242 6.80 19.11 11.56
C ASP A 242 7.85 19.84 10.71
N LEU A 243 7.78 19.74 9.38
CA LEU A 243 8.65 20.48 8.47
C LEU A 243 8.49 22.01 8.61
N TYR A 244 7.27 22.49 8.85
CA TYR A 244 7.04 23.90 9.14
C TYR A 244 7.61 24.32 10.50
N VAL A 245 7.55 23.45 11.51
CA VAL A 245 8.19 23.70 12.81
C VAL A 245 9.69 23.85 12.66
N GLU A 246 10.36 22.99 11.89
CA GLU A 246 11.80 23.09 11.61
C GLU A 246 12.18 24.42 10.96
N LYS A 247 11.28 24.97 10.14
CA LYS A 247 11.43 26.26 9.47
C LYS A 247 10.98 27.46 10.33
N ASN A 248 10.55 27.23 11.57
CA ASN A 248 9.97 28.23 12.48
C ASN A 248 8.68 28.90 11.94
N GLU A 249 7.90 28.19 11.12
CA GLU A 249 6.65 28.66 10.51
C GLU A 249 5.42 28.16 11.29
N MET A 250 5.33 28.50 12.58
CA MET A 250 4.34 27.92 13.49
C MET A 250 2.88 28.07 13.03
N LYS A 251 2.53 29.17 12.35
CA LYS A 251 1.18 29.35 11.80
C LYS A 251 0.84 28.26 10.77
N ASN A 252 1.77 27.98 9.86
CA ASN A 252 1.59 26.95 8.82
C ASN A 252 1.60 25.56 9.44
N ALA A 253 2.47 25.33 10.43
CA ALA A 253 2.50 24.08 11.19
C ALA A 253 1.14 23.76 11.84
N MET A 254 0.56 24.74 12.54
CA MET A 254 -0.75 24.57 13.17
C MET A 254 -1.88 24.39 12.16
N GLU A 255 -1.82 25.03 10.99
CA GLU A 255 -2.80 24.79 9.92
C GLU A 255 -2.73 23.33 9.42
N ALA A 256 -1.52 22.81 9.20
CA ALA A 256 -1.32 21.43 8.79
C ALA A 256 -1.79 20.43 9.85
N TYR A 257 -1.40 20.60 11.12
CA TYR A 257 -1.87 19.74 12.21
C TYR A 257 -3.39 19.77 12.38
N ASN A 258 -4.02 20.94 12.23
CA ASN A 258 -5.48 21.03 12.32
C ASN A 258 -6.15 20.24 11.18
N LYS A 259 -5.63 20.30 9.95
CA LYS A 259 -6.13 19.46 8.84
C LYS A 259 -6.02 17.97 9.18
N ALA A 260 -4.89 17.53 9.73
CA ALA A 260 -4.70 16.14 10.17
C ALA A 260 -5.73 15.73 11.24
N MET A 261 -5.92 16.56 12.26
CA MET A 261 -6.86 16.30 13.36
C MET A 261 -8.33 16.38 12.93
N GLU A 262 -8.69 17.20 11.93
CA GLU A 262 -10.03 17.20 11.34
C GLU A 262 -10.33 15.89 10.61
N MET A 263 -9.31 15.30 9.97
CA MET A 263 -9.43 14.00 9.31
C MET A 263 -9.57 12.85 10.32
N PHE A 264 -8.89 12.92 11.47
CA PHE A 264 -8.92 11.91 12.55
C PHE A 264 -9.01 12.52 13.95
N SER A 265 -10.19 13.07 14.28
CA SER A 265 -10.40 13.79 15.54
C SER A 265 -10.26 12.95 16.80
N GLU A 266 -10.40 11.62 16.69
CA GLU A 266 -10.25 10.71 17.84
C GLU A 266 -8.83 10.14 17.99
N ASN A 267 -7.91 10.46 17.07
CA ASN A 267 -6.52 10.01 17.19
C ASN A 267 -5.81 10.82 18.29
N LEU A 268 -5.52 10.15 19.41
CA LEU A 268 -4.84 10.77 20.55
C LEU A 268 -3.40 11.14 20.26
N GLU A 269 -2.71 10.34 19.45
CA GLU A 269 -1.29 10.55 19.15
C GLU A 269 -1.07 11.83 18.34
N MET A 270 -1.91 12.09 17.34
CA MET A 270 -1.87 13.34 16.56
C MET A 270 -2.10 14.55 17.48
N GLN A 271 -3.13 14.51 18.31
CA GLN A 271 -3.41 15.57 19.29
C GLN A 271 -2.26 15.76 20.28
N TYR A 272 -1.67 14.66 20.72
CA TYR A 272 -0.57 14.65 21.68
C TYR A 272 0.66 15.35 21.12
N TRP A 273 1.13 14.94 19.94
CA TRP A 273 2.30 15.55 19.33
C TRP A 273 2.08 17.02 18.98
N THR A 274 0.89 17.42 18.53
CA THR A 274 0.54 18.83 18.37
C THR A 274 0.63 19.60 19.69
N ALA A 275 0.17 19.02 20.81
CA ALA A 275 0.27 19.67 22.13
C ALA A 275 1.73 19.79 22.61
N ILE A 276 2.59 18.82 22.31
CA ILE A 276 4.03 18.90 22.58
C ILE A 276 4.68 20.02 21.75
N THR A 277 4.32 20.16 20.48
CA THR A 277 4.78 21.27 19.63
C THR A 277 4.36 22.63 20.20
N LEU A 278 3.09 22.79 20.60
CA LEU A 278 2.60 24.00 21.27
C LEU A 278 3.39 24.31 22.55
N ALA A 279 3.75 23.28 23.32
CA ALA A 279 4.56 23.45 24.52
C ALA A 279 5.98 23.97 24.17
N ASN A 280 6.64 23.39 23.17
CA ASN A 280 7.94 23.87 22.71
C ASN A 280 7.88 25.31 22.17
N ASP A 281 6.74 25.71 21.59
CA ASP A 281 6.46 27.08 21.15
C ASP A 281 6.00 28.03 22.28
N LYS A 282 6.13 27.61 23.54
CA LYS A 282 5.78 28.39 24.75
C LYS A 282 4.27 28.70 24.89
N GLN A 283 3.41 28.01 24.14
CA GLN A 283 1.95 28.11 24.28
C GLN A 283 1.42 27.15 25.37
N MET A 284 1.89 27.34 26.61
CA MET A 284 1.65 26.44 27.75
C MET A 284 0.18 26.18 28.06
N GLU A 285 -0.66 27.21 28.01
CA GLU A 285 -2.08 27.10 28.37
C GLU A 285 -2.82 26.15 27.42
N LYS A 286 -2.65 26.35 26.11
CA LYS A 286 -3.25 25.49 25.07
C LYS A 286 -2.71 24.08 25.13
N ALA A 287 -1.38 23.93 25.25
CA ALA A 287 -0.73 22.63 25.38
C ALA A 287 -1.27 21.87 26.60
N SER A 288 -1.38 22.53 27.75
CA SER A 288 -1.94 21.95 28.96
C SER A 288 -3.39 21.53 28.76
N GLU A 289 -4.23 22.36 28.17
CA GLU A 289 -5.65 22.02 27.94
C GLU A 289 -5.80 20.76 27.09
N MET A 290 -5.03 20.66 26.00
CA MET A 290 -5.04 19.49 25.12
C MET A 290 -4.52 18.25 25.85
N LEU A 291 -3.38 18.34 26.52
CA LEU A 291 -2.78 17.22 27.24
C LEU A 291 -3.68 16.67 28.33
N GLN A 292 -4.37 17.53 29.10
CA GLN A 292 -5.31 17.10 30.13
C GLN A 292 -6.48 16.29 29.55
N LYS A 293 -7.01 16.70 28.40
CA LYS A 293 -8.06 15.94 27.67
C LYS A 293 -7.55 14.58 27.20
N ILE A 294 -6.29 14.52 26.72
CA ILE A 294 -5.66 13.27 26.28
C ILE A 294 -5.43 12.32 27.45
N TYR A 295 -4.87 12.82 28.56
CA TYR A 295 -4.62 12.00 29.75
C TYR A 295 -5.89 11.44 30.38
N ALA A 296 -7.00 12.17 30.28
CA ALA A 296 -8.29 11.68 30.75
C ALA A 296 -8.80 10.48 29.93
N LYS A 297 -8.39 10.37 28.66
CA LYS A 297 -8.71 9.23 27.79
C LYS A 297 -7.73 8.07 27.96
N ASP A 298 -6.43 8.36 28.13
CA ASP A 298 -5.38 7.36 28.37
C ASP A 298 -4.21 7.99 29.17
N GLU A 299 -3.98 7.47 30.38
CA GLU A 299 -2.99 7.99 31.31
C GLU A 299 -1.53 7.73 30.88
N ASN A 300 -1.29 6.78 29.97
CA ASN A 300 0.06 6.46 29.51
C ASN A 300 0.73 7.63 28.79
N TRP A 301 -0.05 8.51 28.15
CA TRP A 301 0.45 9.72 27.51
C TRP A 301 1.08 10.69 28.50
N ARG A 302 0.59 10.74 29.75
CA ARG A 302 1.18 11.57 30.82
C ARG A 302 2.57 11.07 31.19
N GLU A 303 2.72 9.75 31.26
CA GLU A 303 4.00 9.12 31.52
C GLU A 303 4.97 9.31 30.34
N LEU A 304 4.48 9.29 29.10
CA LEU A 304 5.28 9.67 27.93
C LEU A 304 5.78 11.12 28.05
N THR A 305 4.92 12.08 28.42
CA THR A 305 5.32 13.49 28.60
C THR A 305 6.42 13.65 29.63
N ARG A 306 6.40 12.87 30.72
CA ARG A 306 7.45 12.87 31.74
C ARG A 306 8.82 12.47 31.16
N ARG A 307 8.85 11.64 30.11
CA ARG A 307 10.08 11.10 29.50
C ARG A 307 10.68 12.01 28.43
N LEU A 308 9.88 12.86 27.79
CA LEU A 308 10.32 13.68 26.65
C LEU A 308 11.46 14.67 26.95
N PRO A 309 11.52 15.36 28.11
CA PRO A 309 12.61 16.29 28.40
C PRO A 309 13.99 15.63 28.40
N LYS A 310 14.08 14.37 28.87
CA LYS A 310 15.35 13.63 28.93
C LYS A 310 15.97 13.41 27.55
N VAL A 311 15.14 13.34 26.51
CA VAL A 311 15.56 13.10 25.12
C VAL A 311 15.49 14.37 24.26
N GLY A 312 15.22 15.53 24.85
CA GLY A 312 15.19 16.81 24.15
C GLY A 312 13.98 17.03 23.24
N LEU A 313 12.95 16.18 23.33
CA LEU A 313 11.71 16.32 22.55
C LEU A 313 10.71 17.30 23.19
N LEU A 314 10.92 17.66 24.46
CA LEU A 314 10.14 18.68 25.17
C LEU A 314 11.08 19.60 25.95
N ASN A 315 11.30 20.81 25.43
CA ASN A 315 12.31 21.75 25.91
C ASN A 315 11.66 22.88 26.71
N ILE A 316 11.25 22.56 27.94
CA ILE A 316 10.57 23.48 28.86
C ILE A 316 11.21 23.46 30.26
N SER A 317 10.88 24.45 31.10
CA SER A 317 11.31 24.46 32.51
C SER A 317 10.66 23.34 33.32
N GLU A 318 11.26 22.95 34.44
CA GLU A 318 10.66 21.99 35.37
C GLU A 318 9.31 22.44 35.91
N GLU A 319 9.11 23.75 36.09
CA GLU A 319 7.84 24.33 36.51
C GLU A 319 6.75 24.12 35.47
N ASN A 320 7.05 24.42 34.21
CA ASN A 320 6.14 24.17 33.10
C ASN A 320 5.88 22.67 32.91
N LEU A 321 6.88 21.81 33.11
CA LEU A 321 6.68 20.37 33.08
C LEU A 321 5.69 19.91 34.17
N LYS A 322 5.81 20.43 35.39
CA LYS A 322 4.84 20.15 36.46
C LYS A 322 3.44 20.64 36.13
N LEU A 323 3.31 21.78 35.42
CA LEU A 323 2.03 22.27 34.92
C LEU A 323 1.42 21.31 33.89
N LEU A 324 2.21 20.86 32.92
CA LEU A 324 1.73 19.94 31.88
C LEU A 324 1.39 18.55 32.43
N LEU A 325 2.00 18.11 33.53
CA LEU A 325 1.80 16.78 34.13
C LEU A 325 0.68 16.69 35.18
N ARG A 326 -0.08 17.77 35.39
CA ARG A 326 -1.21 17.80 36.34
C ARG A 326 -2.22 16.70 36.05
#